data_AF-A0A2N2PVE8-F1
#
_entry.id   AF-A0A2N2PVE8-F1
#
_cell.length_a   1.000
_cell.length_b   1.000
_cell.length_c   1.000
_cell.angle_alpha   90.00
_cell.angle_beta   90.00
_cell.angle_gamma   90.00
#
_symmetry.space_group_name_H-M   'P 1'
#
loop_
_entity.id
_entity.type
_entity.pdbx_description
1 polymer ?
#
loop_
_entity_poly.entity_id
_entity_poly.type
_entity_poly.pdbx_seq_one_letter_code
_entity_poly.pdbx_strand_id
1 'polypeptide(L)' 'MILAQMMPAEGEADARWDALLETEESQRLLEKMADEALTEIQAGLARPMIFTEDGEVTPGE' A
#
# COMPACT_ATOMS: atom_id res chain seq x y z
N MET A 1 30.90 -19.49 -5.18
CA MET A 1 30.00 -18.53 -4.52
C MET A 1 28.60 -18.79 -5.05
N ILE A 2 27.81 -19.55 -4.30
CA ILE A 2 26.40 -19.87 -4.60
C ILE A 2 25.60 -19.13 -3.54
N LEU A 3 24.70 -18.24 -3.98
CA LEU A 3 23.50 -17.69 -3.30
C LEU A 3 23.15 -16.30 -3.87
N ALA A 4 22.92 -16.24 -5.19
CA ALA A 4 22.21 -15.11 -5.81
C ALA A 4 20.81 -15.53 -6.32
N GLN A 5 20.32 -16.69 -5.89
CA GLN A 5 18.92 -17.09 -6.07
C GLN A 5 18.16 -16.70 -4.80
N MET A 6 17.58 -15.49 -4.73
CA MET A 6 16.49 -15.20 -3.77
C MET A 6 15.77 -13.85 -3.92
N MET A 7 16.04 -13.05 -4.96
CA MET A 7 15.22 -11.88 -5.25
C MET A 7 14.50 -12.17 -6.58
N PRO A 8 13.17 -12.34 -6.61
CA PRO A 8 12.46 -12.33 -7.89
C PRO A 8 12.81 -11.03 -8.60
N ALA A 9 13.12 -11.10 -9.89
CA ALA A 9 13.41 -9.91 -10.67
C ALA A 9 12.24 -8.93 -10.48
N GLU A 10 12.51 -7.65 -10.23
CA GLU A 10 11.49 -6.65 -9.89
C GLU A 10 10.29 -6.70 -10.87
N GLY A 11 10.54 -6.94 -12.16
CA GLY A 11 9.48 -7.09 -13.18
C GLY A 11 8.56 -8.32 -13.05
N GLU A 12 8.97 -9.41 -12.38
CA GLU A 12 8.08 -10.54 -12.09
C GLU A 12 7.16 -10.24 -10.89
N ALA A 13 7.64 -9.45 -9.93
CA ALA A 13 6.80 -8.99 -8.81
C ALA A 13 5.76 -7.99 -9.31
N ASP A 14 6.15 -7.06 -10.18
CA ASP A 14 5.27 -6.06 -10.79
C ASP A 14 4.14 -6.73 -11.59
N ALA A 15 4.46 -7.69 -12.46
CA ALA A 15 3.46 -8.40 -13.26
C ALA A 15 2.44 -9.18 -12.41
N ARG A 16 2.85 -9.66 -11.22
CA ARG A 16 1.95 -10.35 -10.29
C ARG A 16 1.02 -9.37 -9.58
N TRP A 17 1.51 -8.19 -9.24
CA TRP A 17 0.68 -7.13 -8.68
C TRP A 17 -0.33 -6.61 -9.70
N ASP A 18 0.10 -6.38 -10.94
CA ASP A 18 -0.79 -5.97 -12.03
C ASP A 18 -1.93 -6.98 -12.21
N ALA A 19 -1.60 -8.27 -12.36
CA ALA A 19 -2.59 -9.32 -12.53
C ALA A 19 -3.55 -9.44 -11.33
N LEU A 20 -3.08 -9.22 -10.10
CA LEU A 20 -3.94 -9.22 -8.91
C LEU A 20 -4.88 -8.01 -8.93
N LEU A 21 -4.34 -6.82 -9.18
CA LEU A 21 -5.08 -5.57 -9.17
C LEU A 21 -6.11 -5.49 -10.31
N GLU A 22 -5.94 -6.20 -11.41
CA GLU A 22 -6.93 -6.25 -12.50
C GLU A 22 -8.20 -7.06 -12.16
N THR A 23 -8.21 -7.82 -11.07
CA THR A 23 -9.37 -8.64 -10.68
C THR A 23 -10.49 -7.81 -10.07
N GLU A 24 -11.75 -8.13 -10.40
CA GLU A 24 -12.93 -7.48 -9.78
C GLU A 24 -12.95 -7.63 -8.25
N GLU A 25 -12.48 -8.77 -7.74
CA GLU A 25 -12.41 -9.02 -6.29
C GLU A 25 -11.46 -8.05 -5.61
N SER A 26 -10.27 -7.83 -6.18
CA SER A 26 -9.29 -6.90 -5.63
C SER A 26 -9.79 -5.47 -5.71
N GLN A 27 -10.44 -5.07 -6.80
CA GLN A 27 -11.05 -3.75 -6.92
C GLN A 27 -12.11 -3.50 -5.84
N ARG A 28 -13.04 -4.44 -5.64
CA ARG A 28 -14.05 -4.34 -4.56
C ARG A 28 -13.44 -4.31 -3.17
N LEU A 29 -12.37 -5.07 -2.94
CA LEU A 29 -11.68 -5.06 -1.65
C LEU A 29 -11.01 -3.72 -1.39
N LEU A 30 -10.31 -3.15 -2.38
CA LEU A 30 -9.66 -1.85 -2.27
C LEU A 30 -10.65 -0.71 -2.08
N GLU A 31 -11.79 -0.73 -2.79
CA GLU A 31 -12.88 0.22 -2.58
C GLU A 31 -13.39 0.18 -1.14
N LYS A 32 -13.67 -1.03 -0.63
CA LYS A 32 -14.10 -1.20 0.76
C LYS A 32 -13.07 -0.68 1.76
N MET A 33 -11.79 -0.99 1.56
CA MET A 33 -10.71 -0.50 2.43
C MET A 33 -10.59 1.03 2.39
N ALA A 34 -10.80 1.64 1.21
CA ALA A 34 -10.79 3.09 1.06
C ALA A 34 -11.97 3.74 1.81
N ASP A 35 -13.17 3.16 1.72
CA ASP A 35 -14.35 3.63 2.45
C ASP A 35 -14.17 3.51 3.97
N GLU A 36 -13.61 2.40 4.45
CA GLU A 36 -13.31 2.18 5.87
C GLU A 36 -12.29 3.21 6.37
N ALA A 37 -11.19 3.41 5.64
CA ALA A 37 -10.16 4.39 5.99
C ALA A 37 -10.73 5.82 6.00
N LEU A 38 -11.55 6.19 5.01
CA LEU A 38 -12.19 7.51 4.96
C LEU A 38 -13.14 7.71 6.14
N THR A 39 -13.89 6.68 6.51
CA THR A 39 -14.78 6.69 7.68
C THR A 39 -14.00 6.92 8.96
N GLU A 40 -12.87 6.23 9.16
CA GLU A 40 -12.01 6.44 10.34
C GLU A 40 -11.40 7.85 10.38
N ILE A 41 -10.96 8.38 9.23
CA ILE A 41 -10.45 9.75 9.12
C ILE A 41 -11.53 10.76 9.52
N GLN A 42 -12.75 10.63 8.98
CA GLN A 42 -13.87 11.51 9.30
C GLN A 42 -14.31 11.42 10.76
N ALA A 43 -14.19 10.24 11.37
CA ALA A 43 -14.46 10.02 12.78
C ALA A 43 -13.33 10.53 13.72
N GLY A 44 -12.21 11.01 13.16
CA GLY A 44 -11.04 11.44 13.93
C GLY A 44 -10.29 10.29 14.61
N LEU A 45 -10.46 9.06 14.11
CA LEU A 45 -9.82 7.85 14.63
C LEU A 45 -8.52 7.51 13.89
N ALA A 46 -8.33 8.06 12.69
CA ALA A 46 -7.12 7.86 11.92
C ALA A 46 -5.91 8.54 12.59
N ARG A 47 -4.77 7.85 12.56
CA ARG A 47 -3.49 8.40 13.05
C ARG A 47 -3.06 9.56 12.14
N PRO A 48 -2.72 10.74 12.68
CA PRO A 48 -2.21 11.83 11.87
C PRO A 48 -0.91 11.41 11.19
N MET A 49 -0.67 11.93 9.99
CA MET A 49 0.59 11.76 9.25
C MET A 49 1.14 13.15 8.93
N ILE A 50 2.43 13.35 9.12
CA ILE A 50 3.13 14.61 8.87
C ILE A 50 4.25 14.40 7.85
N PHE A 51 4.58 15.47 7.11
CA PHE A 51 5.74 15.49 6.24
C PHE A 51 6.97 15.98 7.02
N THR A 52 8.09 15.29 6.91
CA THR A 52 9.39 15.75 7.43
C THR A 52 9.95 16.89 6.55
N GLU A 53 10.98 17.58 7.02
CA GLU A 53 11.69 18.60 6.23
C GLU A 53 12.32 18.03 4.96
N ASP A 54 12.65 16.73 4.98
CA ASP A 54 13.17 15.98 3.83
C ASP A 54 12.06 15.44 2.89
N GLY A 55 10.79 15.69 3.22
CA GLY A 55 9.62 15.25 2.44
C GLY A 55 9.16 13.83 2.71
N GLU A 56 9.68 13.17 3.76
CA GLU A 56 9.24 11.84 4.16
C GLU A 56 7.90 11.88 4.90
N VAL A 57 7.12 10.80 4.82
CA VAL A 57 5.85 10.69 5.54
C VAL A 57 6.07 9.90 6.83
N THR A 58 5.78 10.51 7.97
CA THR A 58 5.90 9.90 9.30
C THR A 58 4.60 10.05 10.10
N PRO A 59 4.27 9.15 11.04
CA PRO A 59 3.18 9.39 11.97
C PRO A 59 3.36 10.73 12.70
N GLY A 60 2.28 11.49 12.77
CA GLY A 60 2.15 12.68 13.61
C GLY A 60 1.90 12.29 15.07
N GLU A 61 2.32 13.19 15.96
CA GLU A 61 2.02 13.15 17.40
C GLU A 61 0.58 13.62 17.69
#